data_AF-A0A2G5BHB9-F1
#
_entry.id   AF-A0A2G5BHB9-F1
#
_cell.length_a   1.000
_cell.length_b   1.000
_cell.length_c   1.000
_cell.angle_alpha   90.00
_cell.angle_beta   90.00
_cell.angle_gamma   90.00
#
_symmetry.space_group_name_H-M   'P 1'
#
loop_
_entity.id
_entity.type
_entity.pdbx_description
1 polymer ?
#
loop_
_entity_poly.entity_id
_entity_poly.type
_entity_poly.pdbx_seq_one_letter_code
_entity_poly.pdbx_strand_id
1 'polypeptide(L)'
;RHKLFSRELPTLMYGFGDSSPSRPDSVDVLEDILIDYINSTCLQAAKVAGRRTKVTVEDFKFVLRKDPKKLARVEELIAMNKEIETARSLF
;
A
#
# COMPACT_ATOMS: atom_id res chain seq x y z
N ARG A 1 -16.65 12.00 9.65
CA ARG A 1 -15.75 10.96 9.11
C ARG A 1 -14.67 11.67 8.31
N HIS A 2 -13.39 11.49 8.61
CA HIS A 2 -12.32 12.19 7.89
C HIS A 2 -12.02 11.44 6.59
N LYS A 3 -12.27 12.10 5.46
CA LYS A 3 -12.02 11.60 4.10
C LYS A 3 -10.55 11.82 3.76
N LEU A 4 -9.74 10.76 3.83
CA LEU A 4 -8.30 10.74 3.61
C LEU A 4 -7.92 10.54 2.13
N PHE A 5 -8.70 9.76 1.38
CA PHE A 5 -8.34 9.30 0.03
C PHE A 5 -9.41 9.60 -1.04
N SER A 6 -10.44 10.37 -0.70
CA SER A 6 -11.61 10.53 -1.59
C SER A 6 -11.31 11.31 -2.88
N ARG A 7 -10.11 11.88 -3.04
CA ARG A 7 -9.66 12.52 -4.29
C ARG A 7 -8.90 11.55 -5.19
N GLU A 8 -8.09 10.69 -4.60
CA GLU A 8 -7.17 9.78 -5.29
C GLU A 8 -7.85 8.46 -5.66
N LEU A 9 -8.77 7.99 -4.80
CA LEU A 9 -9.41 6.69 -4.93
C LEU A 9 -10.27 6.54 -6.20
N PRO A 10 -11.06 7.53 -6.66
CA PRO A 10 -11.81 7.43 -7.92
C PRO A 10 -10.89 7.18 -9.13
N THR A 11 -9.74 7.87 -9.19
CA THR A 11 -8.76 7.69 -10.26
C THR A 11 -8.17 6.28 -10.25
N LEU A 12 -7.89 5.75 -9.06
CA LEU A 12 -7.41 4.38 -8.90
C LEU A 12 -8.50 3.37 -9.33
N MET A 13 -9.74 3.55 -8.89
CA MET A 13 -10.87 2.71 -9.26
C MET A 13 -11.08 2.66 -10.78
N TYR A 14 -11.02 3.82 -11.45
CA TYR A 14 -11.06 3.89 -12.90
C TYR A 14 -9.90 3.12 -13.56
N GLY A 15 -8.68 3.24 -13.01
CA GLY A 15 -7.52 2.46 -13.46
C GLY A 15 -7.68 0.93 -13.33
N PHE A 16 -8.57 0.48 -12.45
CA PHE A 16 -8.96 -0.93 -12.29
C PHE A 16 -10.25 -1.30 -13.05
N GLY A 17 -10.78 -0.40 -13.88
CA GLY A 17 -11.92 -0.65 -14.77
C GLY A 17 -13.29 -0.18 -14.25
N ASP A 18 -13.33 0.64 -13.19
CA ASP A 18 -14.59 1.31 -12.79
C ASP A 18 -14.98 2.42 -13.77
N SER A 19 -16.22 2.90 -13.66
CA SER A 19 -16.78 4.05 -14.36
C SER A 19 -16.13 5.39 -13.97
N SER A 20 -16.21 6.36 -14.88
CA SER A 20 -15.79 7.76 -14.64
C SER A 20 -16.97 8.71 -14.88
N PRO A 21 -17.43 9.48 -13.87
CA PRO A 21 -16.94 9.48 -12.49
C PRO A 21 -17.37 8.22 -11.72
N SER A 22 -16.51 7.72 -10.83
CA SER A 22 -16.85 6.60 -9.94
C SER A 22 -17.99 6.98 -9.00
N ARG A 23 -18.82 6.01 -8.62
CA ARG A 23 -19.97 6.26 -7.75
C ARG A 23 -19.50 6.70 -6.34
N PRO A 24 -20.00 7.82 -5.79
CA PRO A 24 -19.52 8.34 -4.50
C PRO A 24 -19.68 7.38 -3.32
N ASP A 25 -20.76 6.59 -3.30
CA ASP A 25 -20.99 5.58 -2.27
C ASP A 25 -19.99 4.42 -2.37
N SER A 26 -19.65 3.98 -3.58
CA SER A 26 -18.59 2.98 -3.80
C SER A 26 -17.22 3.49 -3.33
N VAL A 27 -16.91 4.77 -3.61
CA VAL A 27 -15.66 5.42 -3.16
C VAL A 27 -15.61 5.43 -1.63
N ASP A 28 -16.70 5.83 -0.97
CA ASP A 28 -16.76 5.91 0.49
C ASP A 28 -16.60 4.54 1.15
N VAL A 29 -17.21 3.49 0.60
CA VAL A 29 -17.05 2.12 1.10
C VAL A 29 -15.63 1.61 0.87
N LEU A 30 -15.06 1.85 -0.31
CA LEU A 30 -13.71 1.39 -0.62
C LEU A 30 -12.66 2.10 0.25
N GLU A 31 -12.88 3.37 0.59
CA GLU A 31 -12.04 4.11 1.52
C GLU A 31 -12.02 3.48 2.91
N ASP A 32 -13.18 3.04 3.41
CA ASP A 32 -13.26 2.33 4.69
C ASP A 32 -12.48 1.01 4.67
N ILE A 33 -12.70 0.21 3.62
CA ILE A 33 -11.99 -1.06 3.42
C ILE A 33 -10.47 -0.82 3.34
N LEU A 34 -10.05 0.24 2.64
CA LEU A 34 -8.64 0.60 2.49
C LEU A 34 -8.01 0.97 3.83
N ILE A 35 -8.68 1.82 4.62
CA ILE A 35 -8.18 2.24 5.94
C ILE A 35 -8.04 1.03 6.87
N ASP A 36 -9.05 0.16 6.90
CA ASP A 36 -9.03 -1.06 7.72
C ASP A 36 -7.92 -2.02 7.27
N TYR A 37 -7.72 -2.16 5.96
CA TYR A 37 -6.64 -2.98 5.40
C TYR A 37 -5.26 -2.45 5.80
N ILE A 38 -5.02 -1.14 5.69
CA ILE A 38 -3.76 -0.50 6.08
C ILE A 38 -3.51 -0.69 7.57
N ASN A 39 -4.51 -0.39 8.41
CA ASN A 39 -4.40 -0.55 9.86
C ASN A 39 -4.10 -1.99 10.26
N SER A 40 -4.84 -2.96 9.72
CA SER A 40 -4.63 -4.39 9.97
C SER A 40 -3.22 -4.82 9.55
N THR A 41 -2.76 -4.41 8.37
CA THR A 41 -1.42 -4.75 7.87
C THR A 41 -0.32 -4.14 8.75
N CYS A 42 -0.43 -2.87 9.14
CA CYS A 42 0.51 -2.21 10.04
C CYS A 42 0.55 -2.88 11.43
N LEU A 43 -0.60 -3.25 11.98
CA LEU A 43 -0.67 -3.98 13.25
C LEU A 43 -0.02 -5.36 13.17
N GLN A 44 -0.20 -6.08 12.05
CA GLN A 44 0.48 -7.36 11.82
C GLN A 44 1.99 -7.17 11.71
N ALA A 45 2.46 -6.17 10.96
CA ALA A 45 3.88 -5.85 10.86
C ALA A 45 4.48 -5.47 12.22
N ALA A 46 3.76 -4.69 13.03
CA ALA A 46 4.17 -4.34 14.39
C ALA A 46 4.27 -5.59 15.30
N LYS A 47 3.35 -6.56 15.16
CA LYS A 47 3.44 -7.84 15.89
C LYS A 47 4.67 -8.65 15.48
N VAL A 48 5.03 -8.65 14.19
CA VAL A 48 6.26 -9.27 13.68
C VAL A 48 7.50 -8.53 14.20
N ALA A 49 7.42 -7.20 14.28
CA ALA A 49 8.46 -6.36 14.87
C ALA A 49 8.73 -6.71 16.34
N GLY A 50 7.69 -7.10 17.06
CA GLY A 50 7.76 -7.56 18.43
C GLY A 50 8.24 -6.44 19.36
N ARG A 51 9.40 -6.63 20.00
CA ARG A 51 9.99 -5.64 20.92
C ARG A 51 10.88 -4.60 20.24
N ARG A 52 11.09 -4.70 18.92
CA ARG A 52 11.89 -3.70 18.20
C ARG A 52 11.20 -2.34 18.25
N THR A 53 12.01 -1.29 18.40
CA THR A 53 11.56 0.10 18.46
C THR A 53 11.03 0.63 17.14
N LYS A 54 11.41 -0.01 16.01
CA LYS A 54 11.00 0.38 14.66
C LYS A 54 10.50 -0.83 13.88
N VAL A 55 9.40 -0.64 13.17
CA VAL A 55 8.92 -1.55 12.13
C VAL A 55 9.76 -1.32 10.87
N THR A 56 10.17 -2.40 10.21
CA THR A 56 10.99 -2.36 8.99
C THR A 56 10.25 -2.96 7.81
N VAL A 57 10.79 -2.78 6.60
CA VAL A 57 10.24 -3.36 5.36
C VAL A 57 10.17 -4.89 5.44
N GLU A 58 11.15 -5.53 6.09
CA GLU A 58 11.17 -6.99 6.26
C GLU A 58 9.98 -7.50 7.10
N ASP A 59 9.46 -6.70 8.03
CA ASP A 59 8.26 -7.05 8.79
C ASP A 59 7.03 -7.14 7.87
N PHE A 60 6.89 -6.17 6.96
CA PHE A 60 5.82 -6.18 5.96
C PHE A 60 6.00 -7.33 4.96
N LYS A 61 7.22 -7.60 4.49
CA LYS A 61 7.50 -8.75 3.64
C LYS A 61 7.12 -10.07 4.31
N PHE A 62 7.42 -10.21 5.61
CA PHE A 62 7.02 -11.39 6.37
C PHE A 62 5.49 -11.52 6.49
N VAL A 63 4.77 -10.41 6.72
CA VAL A 63 3.29 -10.42 6.70
C VAL A 63 2.76 -10.90 5.35
N LEU A 64 3.36 -10.44 4.26
CA LEU A 64 2.97 -10.78 2.89
C LEU A 64 3.49 -12.13 2.38
N ARG A 65 4.25 -12.89 3.17
CA ARG A 65 4.93 -14.14 2.72
C ARG A 65 4.02 -15.22 2.14
N LYS A 66 2.71 -15.17 2.44
CA LYS A 66 1.71 -16.11 1.92
C LYS A 66 1.00 -15.61 0.65
N ASP A 67 1.28 -14.39 0.22
CA ASP A 67 0.79 -13.80 -1.02
C ASP A 67 1.99 -13.53 -1.95
N PRO A 68 2.39 -14.53 -2.76
CA PRO A 68 3.59 -14.43 -3.59
C PRO A 68 3.53 -13.28 -4.61
N LYS A 69 2.32 -12.91 -5.08
CA LYS A 69 2.14 -11.80 -6.02
C LYS A 69 2.42 -10.45 -5.34
N LYS A 70 1.85 -10.22 -4.15
CA LYS A 70 2.12 -8.98 -3.40
C LYS A 70 3.58 -8.90 -2.94
N LEU A 71 4.14 -10.01 -2.49
CA LEU A 71 5.54 -10.05 -2.06
C LEU A 71 6.49 -9.72 -3.22
N ALA A 72 6.33 -10.38 -4.38
CA ALA A 72 7.14 -10.08 -5.56
C ALA A 72 7.01 -8.60 -5.96
N ARG A 73 5.78 -8.07 -5.94
CA ARG A 73 5.55 -6.67 -6.28
C ARG A 73 6.27 -5.69 -5.34
N VAL A 74 6.34 -5.99 -4.05
CA VAL A 74 7.10 -5.18 -3.08
C VAL A 74 8.59 -5.18 -3.42
N GLU A 75 9.15 -6.34 -3.75
CA GLU A 75 10.57 -6.46 -4.09
C GLU A 75 10.91 -5.71 -5.39
N GLU A 76 10.07 -5.82 -6.42
CA GLU A 76 10.20 -5.05 -7.67
C GLU A 76 10.21 -3.54 -7.41
N LEU A 77 9.28 -3.04 -6.59
CA LEU A 77 9.16 -1.61 -6.29
C LEU A 77 10.38 -1.08 -5.53
N ILE A 78 10.93 -1.87 -4.60
CA ILE A 78 12.15 -1.51 -3.86
C ILE A 78 13.35 -1.47 -4.81
N ALA A 79 13.48 -2.47 -5.69
CA ALA A 79 14.55 -2.51 -6.68
C ALA A 79 14.49 -1.31 -7.63
N MET A 80 13.31 -1.01 -8.17
CA MET A 80 13.10 0.14 -9.05
C MET A 80 13.38 1.47 -8.35
N ASN A 81 12.97 1.64 -7.09
CA ASN A 81 13.29 2.84 -6.34
C ASN A 81 14.82 3.02 -6.16
N LYS A 82 15.54 1.93 -5.91
CA LYS A 82 17.01 1.96 -5.82
C LYS A 82 17.67 2.35 -7.14
N GLU A 83 17.15 1.88 -8.27
CA GLU A 83 17.62 2.28 -9.59
C GLU A 83 17.41 3.79 -9.83
N ILE A 84 16.23 4.31 -9.48
CA ILE A 84 15.91 5.74 -9.57
C ILE A 84 16.84 6.58 -8.68
N GLU A 85 17.08 6.16 -7.45
CA GLU A 85 18.00 6.84 -6.52
C GLU A 85 19.43 6.85 -7.04
N THR A 86 19.90 5.71 -7.59
CA THR A 86 21.23 5.59 -8.19
C THR A 86 21.36 6.54 -9.38
N ALA A 87 20.37 6.55 -10.28
CA ALA A 87 20.36 7.43 -11.44
C ALA A 87 20.39 8.92 -11.04
N ARG A 88 19.63 9.30 -9.99
CA ARG A 88 19.64 10.67 -9.46
C ARG A 88 20.99 11.08 -8.85
N SER A 89 21.75 10.13 -8.31
CA SER A 89 23.05 10.42 -7.69
C SER A 89 24.19 10.65 -8.69
N LEU A 90 23.98 10.31 -9.97
CA LEU A 90 24.97 10.44 -11.04
C LEU A 90 24.93 11.80 -11.76
N PHE A 91 23.93 12.65 -11.45
CA PHE A 91 23.74 13.99 -12.00
C PHE A 91 23.75 15.04 -10.89
#